data_AF-A0A1G1ZEG9-F1
#
_entry.id   AF-A0A1G1ZEG9-F1
#
_cell.length_a   1.000
_cell.length_b   1.000
_cell.length_c   1.000
_cell.angle_alpha   90.00
_cell.angle_beta   90.00
_cell.angle_gamma   90.00
#
_symmetry.space_group_name_H-M   'P 1'
#
loop_
_entity.id
_entity.type
_entity.pdbx_description
1 polymer ?
#
loop_
_entity_poly.entity_id
_entity_poly.type
_entity_poly.pdbx_seq_one_letter_code
_entity_poly.pdbx_strand_id
1 'polypeptide(L)' 'MFVFEDSTVGASAARSAGSMVIGMPTPRNFRDKRYVAALKDAGAERVFGSWKDPELAHFLRELAS' A
#
# COMPACT_ATOMS: atom_id res chain seq x y z
N MET A 1 13.57 -0.17 -4.25
CA MET A 1 12.42 -0.06 -5.17
C MET A 1 11.15 -0.20 -4.35
N PHE A 2 10.19 0.70 -4.55
CA PHE A 2 8.85 0.56 -3.96
C PHE A 2 7.82 0.38 -5.07
N VAL A 3 6.72 -0.28 -4.74
CA VAL A 3 5.58 -0.46 -5.63
C VAL A 3 4.30 -0.07 -4.94
N PHE A 4 3.30 0.28 -5.73
CA PHE A 4 1.94 0.48 -5.25
C PHE A 4 1.10 -0.73 -5.63
N GLU A 5 0.41 -1.30 -4.65
CA GLU A 5 -0.39 -2.51 -4.85
C GLU A 5 -1.80 -2.33 -4.29
N ASP A 6 -2.80 -2.72 -5.08
CA ASP A 6 -4.21 -2.66 -4.69
C ASP A 6 -4.78 -4.01 -4.27
N SER A 7 -3.99 -5.08 -4.41
CA SER A 7 -4.37 -6.47 -4.12
C SER A 7 -3.40 -7.18 -3.19
N THR A 8 -3.91 -8.14 -2.41
CA THR A 8 -3.09 -8.94 -1.50
C THR A 8 -2.11 -9.85 -2.24
N VAL A 9 -2.48 -10.36 -3.40
CA VAL A 9 -1.63 -11.21 -4.23
C VAL A 9 -0.44 -10.42 -4.77
N GLY A 10 -0.67 -9.23 -5.34
CA GLY A 10 0.40 -8.37 -5.84
C GLY A 10 1.31 -7.87 -4.72
N ALA A 11 0.73 -7.45 -3.59
CA ALA A 11 1.49 -7.07 -2.39
C ALA A 11 2.43 -8.20 -1.92
N SER A 12 1.92 -9.42 -1.81
CA SER A 12 2.72 -10.56 -1.36
C SER A 12 3.82 -10.95 -2.35
N ALA A 13 3.53 -10.87 -3.66
CA ALA A 13 4.52 -11.12 -4.70
C ALA A 13 5.63 -10.06 -4.69
N ALA A 14 5.28 -8.78 -4.64
CA ALA A 14 6.23 -7.68 -4.59
C ALA A 14 7.09 -7.73 -3.32
N ARG A 15 6.48 -8.05 -2.17
CA ARG A 15 7.22 -8.22 -0.93
C ARG A 15 8.20 -9.38 -0.99
N SER A 16 7.79 -10.51 -1.55
CA SER A 16 8.66 -11.68 -1.77
C SER A 16 9.82 -11.37 -2.72
N ALA A 17 9.63 -10.45 -3.67
CA ALA A 17 10.68 -9.93 -4.54
C ALA A 17 11.60 -8.88 -3.87
N GLY A 18 11.41 -8.61 -2.57
CA GLY A 18 12.23 -7.66 -1.81
C GLY A 18 11.85 -6.19 -1.99
N SER A 19 10.71 -5.89 -2.63
CA SER A 19 10.23 -4.52 -2.76
C SER A 19 9.53 -4.03 -1.48
N MET A 20 9.56 -2.71 -1.28
CA MET A 20 8.66 -2.05 -0.33
C MET A 20 7.28 -1.90 -0.97
N VAL A 21 6.21 -2.24 -0.24
CA VAL A 21 4.84 -2.19 -0.77
C VAL A 21 4.06 -1.07 -0.10
N ILE A 22 3.46 -0.21 -0.91
CA ILE A 22 2.51 0.82 -0.48
C ILE A 22 1.13 0.39 -0.96
N GLY A 23 0.21 0.14 -0.04
CA GLY A 23 -1.15 -0.29 -0.35
C GLY A 23 -2.01 0.84 -0.89
N MET A 24 -2.58 0.66 -2.09
CA MET A 24 -3.48 1.59 -2.76
C MET A 24 -4.78 0.89 -3.19
N PRO A 25 -5.56 0.31 -2.26
CA PRO A 25 -6.80 -0.38 -2.59
C PRO A 25 -7.80 0.57 -3.25
N THR A 26 -8.73 0.01 -4.02
CA THR A 26 -9.85 0.80 -4.54
C THR A 26 -10.64 1.49 -3.41
N PRO A 27 -11.34 2.61 -3.67
CA PRO A 27 -12.09 3.32 -2.64
C PRO A 27 -13.13 2.44 -1.90
N ARG A 28 -13.69 1.44 -2.59
CA ARG A 28 -14.58 0.45 -1.99
C ARG A 28 -13.83 -0.44 -0.99
N ASN A 29 -12.70 -0.99 -1.41
CA ASN A 29 -11.89 -1.89 -0.60
C ASN A 29 -11.22 -1.18 0.58
N PHE A 30 -10.87 0.10 0.44
CA PHE A 30 -10.33 0.88 1.55
C PHE A 30 -11.31 1.06 2.71
N ARG A 31 -12.62 1.09 2.43
CA ARG A 31 -13.68 1.16 3.46
C ARG A 31 -13.87 -0.18 4.19
N ASP A 32 -13.40 -1.28 3.61
CA ASP A 32 -13.41 -2.58 4.25
C ASP A 32 -12.15 -2.74 5.13
N LYS A 33 -12.35 -2.62 6.44
CA LYS A 33 -11.27 -2.78 7.43
C LYS A 33 -10.58 -4.15 7.35
N ARG A 34 -11.32 -5.21 6.96
CA ARG A 34 -10.74 -6.55 6.80
C ARG A 34 -9.82 -6.58 5.58
N TYR A 35 -10.22 -5.92 4.50
CA TYR A 35 -9.38 -5.82 3.31
C TYR A 35 -8.10 -5.02 3.58
N VAL A 36 -8.22 -3.88 4.27
CA VAL A 36 -7.04 -3.08 4.66
C VAL A 36 -6.10 -3.88 5.57
N ALA A 37 -6.63 -4.66 6.52
CA ALA A 37 -5.83 -5.55 7.35
C ALA A 37 -5.14 -6.63 6.50
N ALA A 38 -5.87 -7.30 5.62
CA ALA A 38 -5.31 -8.32 4.73
C ALA A 38 -4.21 -7.78 3.81
N LEU A 39 -4.33 -6.54 3.33
CA LEU A 39 -3.30 -5.89 2.52
C LEU A 39 -2.02 -5.62 3.31
N LYS A 40 -2.15 -5.23 4.59
CA LYS A 40 -1.02 -5.09 5.51
C LYS A 40 -0.37 -6.44 5.80
N ASP A 41 -1.17 -7.46 6.09
CA ASP A 41 -0.68 -8.83 6.33
C ASP A 41 0.05 -9.40 5.11
N ALA A 42 -0.35 -8.99 3.90
CA ALA A 42 0.32 -9.34 2.64
C ALA A 42 1.66 -8.60 2.42
N GLY A 43 2.03 -7.65 3.27
CA GLY A 43 3.33 -6.96 3.23
C GLY A 43 3.29 -5.48 2.90
N ALA A 44 2.11 -4.84 2.86
CA ALA A 44 2.02 -3.38 2.70
C ALA A 44 2.42 -2.63 3.98
N GLU A 45 3.42 -1.75 3.89
CA GLU A 45 3.96 -0.95 5.01
C GLU A 45 2.98 0.14 5.48
N ARG A 46 2.28 0.74 4.51
CA ARG A 46 1.27 1.78 4.68
C ARG A 46 0.16 1.51 3.67
N VAL A 47 -1.07 1.91 4.01
CA VAL A 47 -2.24 1.79 3.11
C VAL A 47 -2.95 3.12 3.04
N PHE A 48 -3.10 3.67 1.84
CA PHE A 48 -3.79 4.93 1.58
C PHE A 48 -5.01 4.69 0.71
N GLY A 49 -6.10 5.41 1.00
CA GLY A 49 -7.37 5.25 0.27
C GLY A 49 -7.48 6.10 -0.99
N SER A 50 -6.49 6.96 -1.25
CA SER A 50 -6.54 7.96 -2.31
C SER A 50 -5.14 8.40 -2.71
N TRP A 51 -4.93 8.62 -4.00
CA TRP A 51 -3.72 9.28 -4.53
C TRP A 51 -3.61 10.75 -4.13
N LYS A 52 -4.71 11.35 -3.68
CA LYS A 52 -4.75 12.74 -3.20
C LYS A 52 -4.55 12.84 -1.69
N ASP A 53 -4.23 11.74 -1.02
CA ASP A 53 -3.98 11.75 0.42
C ASP A 53 -2.72 12.59 0.71
N PRO A 54 -2.82 13.68 1.51
CA PRO A 54 -1.67 14.51 1.84
C PRO A 54 -0.58 13.74 2.58
N GLU A 55 -0.95 12.72 3.37
CA GLU A 55 -0.01 11.86 4.09
C GLU A 55 0.77 10.96 3.13
N LEU A 56 0.15 10.52 2.03
CA LEU A 56 0.87 9.79 0.98
C LEU A 56 1.94 10.68 0.36
N ALA A 57 1.62 11.93 0.03
CA ALA A 57 2.57 12.86 -0.56
C ALA A 57 3.72 13.17 0.41
N HIS A 58 3.44 13.28 1.71
CA HIS A 58 4.46 13.45 2.73
C HIS A 58 5.37 12.23 2.84
N PHE A 59 4.77 11.03 2.94
CA PHE A 59 5.50 9.77 3.05
C PHE A 59 6.44 9.53 1.86
N LEU A 60 5.99 9.82 0.64
CA LEU A 60 6.82 9.68 -0.56
C LEU A 60 8.00 10.65 -0.58
N ARG A 61 7.87 11.84 0.01
CA ARG A 61 9.00 12.78 0.16
C ARG A 61 10.04 12.24 1.13
N GLU A 62 9.62 11.64 2.24
CA GLU A 62 10.53 11.03 3.23
C GLU A 62 11.25 9.80 2.67
N LEU A 63 10.62 9.04 1.79
CA LEU A 63 11.29 7.90 1.12
C LEU A 63 12.32 8.34 0.07
N ALA A 64 12.19 9.55 -0.46
CA ALA A 64 13.07 10.07 -1.50
C ALA A 64 14.27 10.87 -0.95
N SER A 65 14.29 11.14 0.35
CA SER A 65 15.40 11.78 1.07
C SER A 65 16.40 10.77 1.60
#